data_AF-A0A9E0I4I8-F1
#
_entry.id   AF-A0A9E0I4I8-F1
#
_cell.length_a   1.000
_cell.length_b   1.000
_cell.length_c   1.000
_cell.angle_alpha   90.00
_cell.angle_beta   90.00
_cell.angle_gamma   90.00
#
_symmetry.space_group_name_H-M   'P 1'
#
loop_
_entity.id
_entity.type
_entity.pdbx_description
1 polymer ?
#
loop_
_entity_poly.entity_id
_entity_poly.type
_entity_poly.pdbx_seq_one_letter_code
_entity_poly.pdbx_strand_id
1 'polypeptide(L)'
;MNPPAGSTTRASWVGLAVVLLLVLGGTQAWSWWRQERQAAVVKSIAQPGQITMYTTNTCPYCAKARVWLDGHGVPWRECNVDQDAGCLATFQAQGAPGVPLLNVQGHWQLGFDPERLTRALQAEPRQPSPSTERSPRP
;
A
#
# COMPACT_ATOMS: atom_id res chain seq x y z
N MET A 1 -36.77 -34.90 -49.06
CA MET A 1 -35.36 -34.44 -49.03
C MET A 1 -35.25 -33.29 -48.03
N ASN A 2 -34.38 -33.39 -47.03
CA ASN A 2 -34.17 -32.34 -46.02
C ASN A 2 -33.13 -31.30 -46.51
N PRO A 3 -33.36 -29.99 -46.33
CA PRO A 3 -32.37 -28.96 -46.65
C PRO A 3 -31.21 -28.92 -45.61
N PRO A 4 -30.03 -28.37 -46.01
CA PRO A 4 -28.76 -28.57 -45.32
C PRO A 4 -28.54 -27.70 -44.07
N ALA A 5 -27.59 -28.19 -43.27
CA ALA A 5 -27.14 -27.68 -41.97
C ALA A 5 -26.91 -26.17 -41.91
N GLY A 6 -27.37 -25.57 -40.81
CA GLY A 6 -27.14 -24.18 -40.46
C GLY A 6 -25.65 -23.83 -40.45
N SER A 7 -25.32 -22.71 -41.08
CA SER A 7 -23.99 -22.11 -41.13
C SER A 7 -23.62 -21.54 -39.76
N THR A 8 -23.15 -22.40 -38.89
CA THR A 8 -22.59 -22.03 -37.60
C THR A 8 -21.29 -21.24 -37.84
N THR A 9 -21.38 -19.92 -37.73
CA THR A 9 -20.54 -19.17 -36.79
C THR A 9 -19.05 -19.08 -37.18
N ARG A 10 -18.69 -18.34 -38.22
CA ARG A 10 -17.31 -17.79 -38.36
C ARG A 10 -17.21 -16.37 -37.78
N ALA A 11 -18.24 -15.55 -37.98
CA ALA A 11 -18.31 -14.18 -37.46
C ALA A 11 -18.45 -14.11 -35.93
N SER A 12 -19.17 -15.07 -35.30
CA SER A 12 -19.36 -15.03 -33.84
C SER A 12 -18.11 -15.43 -33.05
N TRP A 13 -17.24 -16.30 -33.58
CA TRP A 13 -15.99 -16.65 -32.87
C TRP A 13 -14.97 -15.52 -32.90
N VAL A 14 -14.87 -14.77 -34.01
CA VAL A 14 -14.01 -13.58 -34.09
C VAL A 14 -14.51 -12.49 -33.13
N GLY A 15 -15.82 -12.23 -33.12
CA GLY A 15 -16.41 -11.27 -32.18
C GLY A 15 -16.20 -11.68 -30.71
N LEU A 16 -16.44 -12.95 -30.38
CA LEU A 16 -16.22 -13.47 -29.04
C LEU A 16 -14.75 -13.40 -28.63
N ALA A 17 -13.81 -13.70 -29.53
CA ALA A 17 -12.38 -13.61 -29.29
C ALA A 17 -11.91 -12.16 -29.08
N VAL A 18 -12.43 -11.20 -29.85
CA VAL A 18 -12.14 -9.77 -29.65
C VAL A 18 -12.68 -9.27 -28.30
N VAL A 19 -13.91 -9.64 -27.94
CA VAL A 19 -14.48 -9.30 -26.63
C VAL A 19 -13.66 -9.95 -25.50
N LEU A 20 -13.27 -11.21 -25.63
CA LEU A 20 -12.39 -11.89 -24.66
C LEU A 20 -11.02 -11.21 -24.54
N LEU A 21 -10.41 -10.79 -25.65
CA LEU A 21 -9.13 -10.07 -25.64
C LEU A 21 -9.25 -8.66 -25.03
N LEU A 22 -10.35 -7.95 -25.27
CA LEU A 22 -10.62 -6.64 -24.64
C LEU A 22 -10.89 -6.79 -23.14
N VAL A 23 -11.60 -7.84 -22.72
CA VAL A 23 -11.85 -8.12 -21.29
C VAL A 23 -10.58 -8.60 -20.60
N LEU A 24 -9.84 -9.56 -21.16
CA LEU A 24 -8.59 -10.08 -20.58
C LEU A 24 -7.44 -9.06 -20.65
N GLY A 25 -7.36 -8.29 -21.73
CA GLY A 25 -6.41 -7.18 -21.87
C GLY A 25 -6.75 -6.02 -20.95
N GLY A 26 -8.04 -5.70 -20.79
CA GLY A 26 -8.53 -4.69 -19.86
C GLY A 26 -8.28 -5.04 -18.40
N THR A 27 -8.44 -6.30 -18.00
CA THR A 27 -8.22 -6.74 -16.59
C THR A 27 -6.74 -6.78 -16.21
N GLN A 28 -5.86 -7.19 -17.12
CA GLN A 28 -4.40 -7.23 -16.90
C GLN A 28 -3.79 -5.81 -16.93
N ALA A 29 -4.28 -4.92 -17.79
CA ALA A 29 -3.88 -3.51 -17.80
C ALA A 29 -4.41 -2.75 -16.57
N TRP A 30 -5.60 -3.10 -16.05
CA TRP A 30 -6.20 -2.46 -14.87
C TRP A 30 -5.48 -2.74 -13.55
N SER A 31 -4.84 -3.89 -13.38
CA SER A 31 -4.14 -4.21 -12.13
C SER A 31 -2.80 -3.48 -12.04
N TRP A 32 -2.08 -3.41 -13.16
CA TRP A 32 -0.81 -2.68 -13.27
C TRP A 32 -1.01 -1.15 -13.12
N TRP A 33 -2.06 -0.59 -13.72
CA TRP A 33 -2.45 0.81 -13.50
C TRP A 33 -2.96 1.11 -12.07
N ARG A 34 -3.30 0.10 -11.27
CA ARG A 34 -3.82 0.30 -9.91
C ARG A 34 -2.69 0.57 -8.91
N GLN A 35 -1.60 -0.18 -9.02
CA GLN A 35 -0.45 -0.03 -8.13
C GLN A 35 0.33 1.27 -8.40
N GLU A 36 0.55 1.64 -9.66
CA GLU A 36 1.20 2.92 -10.00
C GLU A 36 0.38 4.12 -9.51
N ARG A 37 -0.96 4.04 -9.61
CA ARG A 37 -1.85 5.10 -9.10
C ARG A 37 -1.77 5.26 -7.58
N GLN A 38 -1.69 4.17 -6.82
CA GLN A 38 -1.58 4.25 -5.36
C GLN A 38 -0.26 4.88 -4.93
N ALA A 39 0.84 4.49 -5.55
CA ALA A 39 2.14 5.06 -5.26
C ALA A 39 2.22 6.58 -5.57
N ALA A 40 1.60 7.01 -6.67
CA ALA A 40 1.50 8.43 -7.01
C ALA A 40 0.73 9.23 -5.95
N VAL A 41 -0.37 8.69 -5.42
CA VAL A 41 -1.14 9.32 -4.33
C VAL A 41 -0.29 9.42 -3.07
N VAL A 42 0.32 8.31 -2.63
CA VAL A 42 1.20 8.29 -1.44
C VAL A 42 2.32 9.30 -1.58
N LYS A 43 2.99 9.36 -2.73
CA LYS A 43 4.04 10.34 -3.00
C LYS A 43 3.56 11.79 -2.88
N SER A 44 2.34 12.09 -3.34
CA SER A 44 1.80 13.46 -3.27
C SER A 44 1.39 13.92 -1.87
N ILE A 45 1.10 12.98 -0.95
CA ILE A 45 0.58 13.31 0.39
C ILE A 45 1.63 13.08 1.50
N ALA A 46 2.57 12.16 1.30
CA ALA A 46 3.60 11.86 2.27
C ALA A 46 4.60 13.02 2.36
N GLN A 47 4.79 13.53 3.58
CA GLN A 47 5.86 14.48 3.88
C GLN A 47 7.05 13.79 4.58
N PRO A 48 8.26 14.37 4.53
CA PRO A 48 9.41 13.87 5.28
C PRO A 48 9.10 13.70 6.77
N GLY A 49 9.49 12.56 7.32
CA GLY A 49 9.31 12.24 8.75
C GLY A 49 7.97 11.59 9.11
N GLN A 50 7.00 11.54 8.19
CA GLN A 50 5.69 10.93 8.47
C GLN A 50 5.72 9.40 8.49
N ILE A 51 6.67 8.79 7.77
CA ILE A 51 6.79 7.34 7.64
C ILE A 51 8.14 6.93 8.25
N THR A 52 8.10 6.11 9.28
CA THR A 52 9.27 5.41 9.82
C THR A 52 9.07 3.90 9.68
N MET A 53 10.01 3.20 9.06
CA MET A 53 10.03 1.75 9.01
C MET A 53 11.11 1.19 9.94
N TYR A 54 10.70 0.34 10.87
CA TYR A 54 11.56 -0.41 11.76
C TYR A 54 11.98 -1.72 11.09
N THR A 55 13.29 -1.94 11.03
CA THR A 55 13.93 -3.01 10.25
C THR A 55 14.99 -3.75 11.07
N THR A 56 15.45 -4.89 10.54
CA THR A 56 16.67 -5.57 10.97
C THR A 56 17.63 -5.68 9.77
N ASN A 57 18.89 -6.00 10.04
CA ASN A 57 19.94 -6.19 9.02
C ASN A 57 19.58 -7.28 8.01
N THR A 58 18.90 -8.33 8.45
CA THR A 58 18.60 -9.55 7.67
C THR A 58 17.10 -9.77 7.56
N CYS A 59 16.39 -8.83 6.93
CA CYS A 59 14.96 -8.91 6.72
C CYS A 59 14.59 -8.76 5.22
N PRO A 60 14.25 -9.87 4.52
CA PRO A 60 13.91 -9.80 3.09
C PRO A 60 12.62 -9.01 2.83
N TYR A 61 11.67 -9.02 3.77
CA TYR A 61 10.44 -8.23 3.65
C TYR A 61 10.69 -6.72 3.80
N CYS A 62 11.64 -6.35 4.65
CA CYS A 62 12.08 -4.96 4.82
C CYS A 62 12.80 -4.48 3.55
N ALA A 63 13.61 -5.34 2.92
CA ALA A 63 14.22 -5.04 1.63
C ALA A 63 13.17 -4.81 0.52
N LYS A 64 12.12 -5.63 0.45
CA LYS A 64 11.00 -5.42 -0.50
C LYS A 64 10.30 -4.08 -0.26
N ALA A 65 10.03 -3.74 0.99
CA ALA A 65 9.41 -2.47 1.35
C ALA A 65 10.28 -1.26 0.95
N ARG A 66 11.60 -1.34 1.20
CA ARG A 66 12.59 -0.32 0.78
C ARG A 66 12.55 -0.10 -0.73
N VAL A 67 12.65 -1.17 -1.52
CA VAL A 67 12.59 -1.10 -2.98
C VAL A 67 11.31 -0.43 -3.46
N TRP A 68 10.16 -0.72 -2.83
CA TRP A 68 8.90 -0.08 -3.21
C TRP A 68 8.88 1.40 -2.85
N LEU A 69 9.25 1.77 -1.60
CA LEU A 69 9.22 3.15 -1.14
C LEU A 69 10.18 4.03 -1.94
N ASP A 70 11.42 3.55 -2.13
CA ASP A 70 12.45 4.25 -2.91
C ASP A 70 12.10 4.30 -4.40
N GLY A 71 11.66 3.18 -4.97
CA GLY A 71 11.30 3.08 -6.38
C GLY A 71 10.16 4.01 -6.80
N HIS A 72 9.29 4.38 -5.86
CA HIS A 72 8.21 5.32 -6.09
C HIS A 72 8.50 6.74 -5.56
N GLY A 73 9.68 6.97 -4.98
CA GLY A 73 10.08 8.27 -4.44
C GLY A 73 9.21 8.77 -3.29
N VAL A 74 8.70 7.85 -2.47
CA VAL A 74 7.97 8.17 -1.24
C VAL A 74 8.99 8.61 -0.19
N PRO A 75 8.82 9.73 0.52
CA PRO A 75 9.73 10.11 1.61
C PRO A 75 9.47 9.26 2.85
N TRP A 76 10.49 8.57 3.35
CA TRP A 76 10.43 7.72 4.54
C TRP A 76 11.76 7.70 5.28
N ARG A 77 11.75 7.19 6.50
CA ARG A 77 12.95 7.00 7.34
C ARG A 77 13.08 5.54 7.75
N GLU A 78 14.31 5.04 7.71
CA GLU A 78 14.66 3.74 8.29
C GLU A 78 15.06 3.86 9.77
N CYS A 79 14.63 2.89 10.58
CA CYS A 79 15.01 2.73 11.98
C CYS A 79 15.48 1.28 12.20
N ASN A 80 16.77 1.01 12.06
CA ASN A 80 17.30 -0.34 12.18
C ASN A 80 17.49 -0.73 13.65
N VAL A 81 16.73 -1.71 14.13
CA VAL A 81 16.73 -2.12 15.54
C VAL A 81 17.98 -2.91 15.95
N ASP A 82 18.75 -3.42 15.00
CA ASP A 82 20.02 -4.10 15.28
C ASP A 82 21.17 -3.10 15.47
N GLN A 83 21.00 -1.86 15.03
CA GLN A 83 22.05 -0.84 14.99
C GLN A 83 21.76 0.36 15.91
N ASP A 84 20.49 0.63 16.21
CA ASP A 84 20.06 1.79 16.98
C ASP A 84 19.23 1.35 18.19
N ALA A 85 19.75 1.63 19.40
CA ALA A 85 19.10 1.29 20.66
C ALA A 85 17.78 2.05 20.89
N GLY A 86 17.64 3.27 20.37
CA GLY A 86 16.40 4.04 20.41
C GLY A 86 15.34 3.45 19.49
N CYS A 87 15.73 2.98 18.30
CA CYS A 87 14.86 2.22 17.41
C CYS A 87 14.40 0.92 18.07
N LEU A 88 15.32 0.18 18.70
CA LEU A 88 15.01 -1.06 19.42
C LEU A 88 14.03 -0.82 20.57
N ALA A 89 14.27 0.18 21.41
CA ALA A 89 13.38 0.51 22.52
C ALA A 89 11.97 0.88 22.04
N THR A 90 11.88 1.69 20.97
CA THR A 90 10.59 2.09 20.41
C THR A 90 9.85 0.90 19.80
N PHE A 91 10.56 0.01 19.10
CA PHE A 91 10.02 -1.22 18.53
C PHE A 91 9.49 -2.17 19.62
N GLN A 92 10.29 -2.42 20.66
CA GLN A 92 9.90 -3.28 21.79
C GLN A 92 8.68 -2.73 22.53
N ALA A 93 8.59 -1.40 22.70
CA ALA A 93 7.43 -0.76 23.31
C ALA A 93 6.12 -0.99 22.54
N GLN A 94 6.18 -1.29 21.24
CA GLN A 94 4.99 -1.64 20.47
C GLN A 94 4.51 -3.09 20.70
N GLY A 95 5.37 -3.96 21.25
CA GLY A 95 5.05 -5.38 21.43
C GLY A 95 4.81 -6.12 20.12
N ALA A 96 5.31 -5.60 18.99
CA ALA A 96 5.11 -6.21 17.68
C ALA A 96 5.90 -7.54 17.57
N PRO A 97 5.34 -8.56 16.91
CA PRO A 97 5.98 -9.88 16.81
C PRO A 97 7.13 -9.95 15.79
N GLY A 98 7.40 -8.87 15.04
CA GLY A 98 8.45 -8.88 14.04
C GLY A 98 8.51 -7.62 13.17
N VAL A 99 9.37 -7.67 12.17
CA VAL A 99 9.64 -6.60 11.19
C VAL A 99 9.20 -7.02 9.77
N PRO A 100 8.95 -6.08 8.85
CA PRO A 100 8.96 -4.63 9.03
C PRO A 100 7.77 -4.15 9.87
N LEU A 101 8.01 -3.21 10.78
CA LEU A 101 6.95 -2.50 11.51
C LEU A 101 6.98 -1.04 11.05
N LEU A 102 5.86 -0.50 10.60
CA LEU A 102 5.79 0.89 10.12
C LEU A 102 5.01 1.74 11.12
N ASN A 103 5.55 2.92 11.41
CA ASN A 103 4.84 4.03 12.02
C ASN A 103 4.55 5.06 10.92
N VAL A 104 3.27 5.28 10.65
CA VAL A 104 2.78 6.24 9.67
C VAL A 104 1.93 7.26 10.42
N GLN A 105 2.49 8.44 10.71
CA GLN A 105 1.77 9.50 11.44
C GLN A 105 1.17 9.03 12.79
N GLY A 106 1.85 8.15 13.52
CA GLY A 106 1.36 7.56 14.76
C GLY A 106 0.47 6.32 14.57
N HIS A 107 0.16 5.95 13.33
CA HIS A 107 -0.53 4.69 13.00
C HIS A 107 0.50 3.58 12.81
N TRP A 108 0.44 2.60 13.69
CA TRP A 108 1.32 1.43 13.67
C TRP A 108 0.74 0.32 12.82
N GLN A 109 1.55 -0.24 11.91
CA GLN A 109 1.15 -1.38 11.09
C GLN A 109 2.29 -2.39 10.93
N LEU A 110 1.99 -3.67 11.17
CA LEU A 110 2.92 -4.78 10.95
C LEU A 110 2.91 -5.19 9.48
N GLY A 111 4.09 -5.32 8.88
CA GLY A 111 4.27 -5.63 7.46
C GLY A 111 4.10 -4.41 6.56
N PHE A 112 4.56 -4.55 5.32
CA PHE A 112 4.42 -3.52 4.30
C PHE A 112 3.21 -3.80 3.40
N ASP A 113 2.32 -2.81 3.30
CA ASP A 113 1.13 -2.83 2.45
C ASP A 113 0.87 -1.39 1.94
N PRO A 114 0.97 -1.14 0.62
CA PRO A 114 0.75 0.19 0.03
C PRO A 114 -0.65 0.77 0.26
N GLU A 115 -1.69 -0.07 0.32
CA GLU A 115 -3.06 0.40 0.53
C GLU A 115 -3.28 0.86 1.96
N ARG A 116 -2.76 0.10 2.94
CA ARG A 116 -2.77 0.52 4.35
C ARG A 116 -1.93 1.77 4.57
N LEU A 117 -0.77 1.87 3.91
CA LEU A 117 0.06 3.07 3.96
C LEU A 117 -0.72 4.29 3.45
N THR A 118 -1.38 4.15 2.30
CA THR A 118 -2.23 5.21 1.71
C THR A 118 -3.34 5.62 2.68
N ARG A 119 -4.07 4.64 3.24
CA ARG A 119 -5.13 4.90 4.21
C ARG A 119 -4.63 5.59 5.47
N ALA A 120 -3.46 5.19 5.99
CA ALA A 120 -2.88 5.78 7.19
C ALA A 120 -2.42 7.23 6.97
N LEU A 121 -1.96 7.59 5.77
CA LEU A 121 -1.62 8.98 5.42
C LEU A 121 -2.85 9.86 5.17
N GLN A 122 -3.96 9.26 4.74
CA GLN A 122 -5.24 9.97 4.52
C GLN A 122 -6.07 10.13 5.78
N ALA A 123 -5.91 9.21 6.74
CA ALA A 123 -6.45 9.39 8.07
C ALA A 123 -5.73 10.59 8.71
N GLU A 124 -6.48 11.64 9.05
CA GLU A 124 -5.94 12.71 9.88
C GLU A 124 -5.29 12.10 11.12
N PRO A 125 -4.17 12.67 11.63
CA PRO A 125 -3.57 12.18 12.86
C PRO A 125 -4.66 12.05 13.91
N ARG A 126 -4.71 10.94 14.64
CA ARG A 126 -5.42 10.91 15.94
C ARG A 126 -4.72 11.93 16.85
N GLN A 127 -5.05 13.20 16.69
CA GLN A 127 -4.84 14.18 17.74
C GLN A 127 -5.64 13.67 18.94
N PRO A 128 -5.07 13.65 20.16
CA PRO A 128 -5.91 13.62 21.35
C PRO A 128 -6.88 14.81 21.20
N SER A 129 -8.18 14.53 21.10
CA SER A 129 -9.18 15.58 20.90
C SER A 129 -8.99 16.68 21.94
N PRO A 130 -8.83 17.96 21.55
CA PRO A 130 -8.73 19.09 22.47
C PRO A 130 -10.09 19.46 23.08
N SER A 131 -10.84 18.46 23.56
CA SER A 131 -12.22 18.62 24.05
C SER A 131 -12.32 18.72 25.58
N THR A 132 -11.21 18.60 26.31
CA THR A 132 -11.25 18.64 27.79
C THR A 132 -10.62 19.90 28.40
N GLU A 133 -9.93 20.75 27.62
CA GLU A 133 -9.16 21.89 28.17
C GLU A 133 -9.82 23.26 27.94
N ARG A 134 -11.13 23.29 27.65
CA ARG A 134 -11.87 24.56 27.55
C ARG A 134 -13.25 24.48 28.19
N SER A 135 -13.27 24.32 29.51
CA SER A 135 -14.43 24.72 30.32
C SER A 135 -13.95 25.29 31.66
N PRO A 136 -13.66 26.60 31.73
CA PRO A 136 -13.73 27.32 32.99
C PRO A 136 -15.22 27.41 33.35
N ARG A 137 -15.68 26.59 34.28
CA ARG A 137 -16.98 26.79 34.92
C ARG A 137 -16.77 27.77 36.09
N PRO A 138 -17.51 28.89 36.15
CA PRO A 138 -17.51 29.80 37.30
C PRO A 138 -18.17 29.17 38.53
#